data_AF-A0A926WYQ3-F1
#
_entry.id   AF-A0A926WYQ3-F1
#
_cell.length_a   1.000
_cell.length_b   1.000
_cell.length_c   1.000
_cell.angle_alpha   90.00
_cell.angle_beta   90.00
_cell.angle_gamma   90.00
#
_symmetry.space_group_name_H-M   'P 1'
#
loop_
_entity.id
_entity.type
_entity.pdbx_description
1 polymer ?
#
loop_
_entity_poly.entity_id
_entity_poly.type
_entity_poly.pdbx_seq_one_letter_code
_entity_poly.pdbx_strand_id
1 'polypeptide(L)' 'MKNKQLRLRMSDRRFSRLQKYAAYADKTMTQVIDELIDSLPNIENGDSSSTPRPVKPMV' A
#
# COMPACT_ATOMS: atom_id res chain seq x y z
N MET A 1 -3.46 9.86 16.91
CA MET A 1 -3.75 10.57 15.65
C MET A 1 -3.07 9.82 14.51
N LYS A 2 -3.78 9.58 13.39
CA LYS A 2 -3.21 8.91 12.22
C LYS A 2 -2.27 9.90 11.52
N ASN A 3 -0.96 9.79 11.77
CA ASN A 3 0.06 10.72 11.23
C ASN A 3 0.75 10.21 9.96
N LYS A 4 0.33 9.05 9.44
CA LYS A 4 0.89 8.47 8.21
C LYS A 4 0.06 8.94 7.01
N GLN A 5 0.75 9.39 5.97
CA GLN A 5 0.14 9.85 4.71
C GLN A 5 0.66 9.04 3.53
N LEU A 6 -0.21 8.77 2.57
CA LEU A 6 0.12 8.08 1.33
C LEU A 6 0.11 9.08 0.17
N ARG A 7 1.26 9.31 -0.47
CA ARG A 7 1.38 10.13 -1.70
C ARG A 7 1.43 9.19 -2.90
N LEU A 8 0.38 9.22 -3.72
CA LEU A 8 0.30 8.43 -4.95
C LEU A 8 0.60 9.30 -6.16
N ARG A 9 1.48 8.82 -7.05
CA ARG A 9 1.66 9.39 -8.38
C ARG A 9 0.81 8.58 -9.36
N MET A 10 -0.12 9.24 -10.04
CA MET A 10 -1.02 8.62 -10.99
C MET A 10 -1.31 9.56 -12.16
N SER A 11 -1.75 9.02 -13.29
CA SER A 11 -2.21 9.83 -14.43
C SER A 11 -3.58 10.43 -14.15
N ASP A 12 -3.89 11.55 -14.83
CA ASP A 12 -5.18 12.22 -14.72
C ASP A 12 -6.35 11.27 -14.98
N ARG A 13 -6.23 10.39 -15.98
CA ARG A 13 -7.24 9.37 -16.29
C ARG A 13 -7.55 8.47 -15.10
N ARG A 14 -6.52 8.03 -14.36
CA ARG A 14 -6.70 7.18 -13.17
C ARG A 14 -7.29 8.01 -12.01
N PHE A 15 -6.84 9.25 -11.84
CA PHE A 15 -7.35 10.15 -10.80
C PHE A 15 -8.84 10.44 -10.99
N SER A 16 -9.25 10.84 -12.20
CA SER A 16 -10.66 11.10 -12.51
C SER A 16 -11.52 9.86 -12.37
N ARG A 17 -11.00 8.66 -12.64
CA ARG A 17 -11.73 7.41 -12.43
C ARG A 17 -11.98 7.17 -10.94
N LEU A 18 -10.98 7.37 -10.08
CA LEU A 18 -11.12 7.25 -8.63
C LEU A 18 -12.11 8.27 -8.08
N GLN A 19 -12.03 9.53 -8.53
CA GLN A 19 -12.97 10.59 -8.12
C GLN A 19 -14.42 10.25 -8.52
N LYS A 20 -14.65 9.79 -9.75
CA LYS A 20 -16.00 9.39 -10.22
C LYS A 20 -16.55 8.21 -9.44
N TYR A 21 -15.71 7.21 -9.15
CA TYR A 21 -16.12 6.06 -8.35
C TYR A 21 -16.49 6.46 -6.93
N ALA A 22 -15.69 7.33 -6.30
CA ALA A 22 -15.96 7.86 -4.97
C ALA A 22 -17.31 8.58 -4.93
N ALA A 23 -17.59 9.43 -5.92
CA ALA A 23 -18.88 10.12 -6.05
C ALA A 23 -20.06 9.14 -6.27
N TYR A 24 -19.88 8.11 -7.10
CA TYR A 24 -20.90 7.09 -7.33
C TYR A 24 -21.22 6.27 -6.07
N ALA A 25 -20.20 5.96 -5.26
CA ALA A 25 -20.32 5.17 -4.05
C ALA A 25 -20.69 6.00 -2.80
N ASP A 26 -20.95 7.31 -2.95
CA ASP A 26 -21.18 8.28 -1.87
C ASP A 26 -20.10 8.25 -0.78
N LYS A 27 -18.84 8.15 -1.21
CA LYS A 27 -17.66 8.04 -0.35
C LYS A 27 -16.62 9.09 -0.72
N THR A 28 -15.74 9.40 0.24
CA THR A 28 -14.52 10.15 -0.05
C THR A 28 -13.50 9.25 -0.76
N MET A 29 -12.61 9.85 -1.56
CA MET A 29 -11.51 9.11 -2.19
C MET A 29 -10.62 8.40 -1.15
N THR A 30 -10.44 9.00 0.03
CA THR A 30 -9.69 8.40 1.13
C THR A 30 -10.37 7.14 1.64
N GLN A 31 -11.69 7.16 1.86
CA GLN A 31 -12.44 5.98 2.29
C GLN A 31 -12.36 4.84 1.28
N VAL A 32 -12.42 5.15 -0.02
CA VAL A 32 -12.24 4.13 -1.07
C VAL A 32 -10.86 3.46 -0.97
N ILE A 33 -9.81 4.25 -0.70
CA ILE A 33 -8.46 3.72 -0.55
C ILE A 33 -8.32 2.94 0.78
N ASP A 34 -8.88 3.44 1.88
CA ASP A 34 -8.86 2.77 3.18
C ASP A 34 -9.57 1.40 3.09
N GLU A 35 -10.75 1.33 2.48
CA GLU A 35 -11.46 0.06 2.25
C GLU A 35 -10.69 -0.91 1.36
N LEU A 36 -10.01 -0.39 0.33
CA LEU A 36 -9.12 -1.21 -0.50
C LEU A 36 -7.98 -1.77 0.35
N ILE A 37 -7.34 -0.96 1.19
CA ILE A 37 -6.25 -1.38 2.08
C ILE A 37 -6.75 -2.43 3.07
N ASP A 38 -7.92 -2.22 3.68
CA ASP A 38 -8.52 -3.14 4.64
C ASP A 38 -8.89 -4.49 3.99
N SER A 39 -9.13 -4.51 2.68
CA SER A 39 -9.37 -5.75 1.92
C SER A 39 -8.10 -6.55 1.57
N LEU A 40 -6.91 -5.97 1.73
CA LEU A 40 -5.67 -6.66 1.37
C LEU A 40 -5.39 -7.79 2.36
N PRO A 41 -4.89 -8.96 1.89
CA PRO A 41 -4.48 -10.02 2.79
C PRO A 41 -3.33 -9.52 3.68
N ASN A 42 -3.32 -9.96 4.93
CA ASN A 42 -2.25 -9.62 5.85
C ASN A 42 -1.00 -10.41 5.46
N ILE A 43 -0.09 -9.77 4.72
CA ILE A 43 1.18 -10.36 4.32
C ILE A 43 2.14 -10.12 5.48
N GLU A 44 2.29 -11.10 6.36
CA GLU A 44 3.42 -11.11 7.30
C GLU A 44 4.70 -11.17 6.47
N ASN A 45 5.55 -10.14 6.58
CA ASN A 45 6.86 -10.15 5.96
C ASN A 45 7.65 -11.29 6.62
N GLY A 46 7.76 -12.42 5.93
CA GLY A 46 8.55 -13.56 6.40
C GLY A 46 9.94 -13.09 6.80
N ASP A 47 10.31 -13.35 8.05
CA ASP A 47 11.60 -12.97 8.62
C ASP A 47 12.71 -13.33 7.64
N SER A 48 13.42 -12.34 7.10
CA SER A 48 14.59 -12.56 6.22
C SER A 48 15.78 -13.20 6.97
N SER A 49 15.56 -13.64 8.22
CA SER A 49 16.50 -14.29 9.13
C SER A 49 17.08 -15.60 8.57
N SER A 50 16.37 -16.29 7.66
CA SER A 50 16.84 -17.57 7.11
C SER A 50 17.81 -17.44 5.92
N THR A 51 18.27 -16.25 5.55
CA THR A 51 19.33 -16.13 4.53
C THR A 51 20.69 -16.40 5.18
N PRO A 52 21.39 -17.52 4.87
CA PRO A 52 22.72 -17.77 5.38
C PRO A 52 23.64 -16.67 4.83
N ARG A 53 24.18 -15.84 5.71
CA ARG A 53 25.17 -14.83 5.31
C ARG A 53 26.45 -15.56 4.89
N PRO A 54 27.11 -15.16 3.78
CA PRO A 54 28.41 -15.70 3.45
C PRO A 54 29.40 -15.40 4.58
N VAL A 55 29.92 -16.45 5.23
CA VAL A 55 31.06 -16.31 6.15
C VAL A 55 32.30 -16.03 5.32
N LYS A 56 32.96 -14.89 5.60
CA LYS A 56 34.25 -14.56 4.98
C LYS A 56 35.28 -15.63 5.35
N PRO A 57 36.15 -16.08 4.42
CA PRO A 57 37.28 -16.93 4.77
C PRO A 57 38.20 -16.19 5.73
N MET A 58 38.56 -16.85 6.84
CA MET A 58 39.58 -16.37 7.76
C MET A 58 40.95 -16.64 7.13
N VAL A 59 41.74 -15.58 6.91
CA VAL A 59 43.13 -15.64 6.40
C VAL A 59 44.08 -15.92 7.54
#